data_AF-A0A497B914-F1
#
_entry.id   AF-A0A497B914-F1
#
_cell.length_a   1.000
_cell.length_b   1.000
_cell.length_c   1.000
_cell.angle_alpha   90.00
_cell.angle_beta   90.00
_cell.angle_gamma   90.00
#
_symmetry.space_group_name_H-M   'P 1'
#
loop_
_entity.id
_entity.type
_entity.pdbx_description
1 polymer ?
#
loop_
_entity_poly.entity_id
_entity_poly.type
_entity_poly.pdbx_seq_one_letter_code
_entity_poly.pdbx_strand_id
1 'polypeptide(L)'
;MDIEISATHSRRYALLVVGWLLLAGGMAILALDNVPSPLEPFDIWLQLRLAALHVDAPMGPGVWLPGLFSLLIGMILIAWAGRGSLRLPGAPVFSIQPPPAMARALLSYRRVGLLLLSVLFWELVMFAAITDSTHRAILPLWLAAITAQAACWRLADRDRGVSFSSARWSRSIWPLLLALSLAFGVTLYRLGDLPNNMWRDERAFWTWARDLASGLPANPFDLGVYGAFPVTSSLFQSLWIRLFGPTVWSWRLGSVVAGTLTIVPLFFLTRRLLGRRVAWSAVVLMVSMPFFLAYARIGYNSIQPLLPLTAGLWLLVESLRKQSRLLAYLSGVACGMASLTYMNGHIGLILAVLTVLFFFFTRPPLRRSLLPLTACLLMGWLLTAGPLVLGSVLGGKPVAMKVWESFFGSAFYGERVFSADALTRLYPLWRIGPHQIFFEPRLYGLLLGRGLLRTALSLVA
;
A
#
# COMPACT_ATOMS: atom_id res chain seq x y z
N MET A 1 44.96 -25.85 15.80
CA MET A 1 43.52 -25.56 15.66
C MET A 1 43.44 -24.10 15.25
N ASP A 2 43.84 -23.84 14.01
CA ASP A 2 43.95 -22.50 13.46
C ASP A 2 42.75 -22.25 12.57
N ILE A 3 41.90 -21.33 13.01
CA ILE A 3 40.78 -20.85 12.21
C ILE A 3 41.40 -19.87 11.21
N GLU A 4 41.69 -20.34 9.99
CA GLU A 4 41.91 -19.45 8.85
C GLU A 4 40.62 -18.65 8.61
N ILE A 5 40.55 -17.48 9.25
CA ILE A 5 39.57 -16.46 8.91
C ILE A 5 39.96 -15.96 7.52
N SER A 6 39.32 -16.50 6.49
CA SER A 6 39.42 -16.01 5.12
C SER A 6 39.45 -14.48 5.12
N ALA A 7 40.40 -13.85 4.41
CA ALA A 7 40.55 -12.40 4.32
C ALA A 7 39.25 -11.65 3.89
N THR A 8 38.31 -12.37 3.28
CA THR A 8 36.97 -11.87 2.95
C THR A 8 36.08 -11.66 4.18
N HIS A 9 36.25 -12.46 5.24
CA HIS A 9 35.48 -12.38 6.48
C HIS A 9 35.96 -11.22 7.38
N SER A 10 37.27 -10.97 7.46
CA SER A 10 37.81 -9.85 8.24
C SER A 10 37.44 -8.50 7.63
N ARG A 11 37.47 -8.37 6.29
CA ARG A 11 37.00 -7.17 5.58
C ARG A 11 35.53 -6.86 5.88
N ARG A 12 34.65 -7.88 5.86
CA ARG A 12 33.22 -7.71 6.17
C ARG A 12 32.99 -7.29 7.62
N TYR A 13 33.75 -7.84 8.57
CA TYR A 13 33.64 -7.46 9.97
C TYR A 13 34.08 -6.01 10.21
N ALA A 14 35.18 -5.59 9.59
CA ALA A 14 35.65 -4.20 9.65
C ALA A 14 34.60 -3.21 9.12
N LEU A 15 33.98 -3.52 7.97
CA LEU A 15 32.91 -2.70 7.39
C LEU A 15 31.67 -2.60 8.29
N LEU A 16 31.34 -3.68 9.01
CA LEU A 16 30.23 -3.71 9.95
C LEU A 16 30.51 -2.85 11.18
N VAL A 17 31.73 -2.90 11.73
CA VAL A 17 32.17 -2.05 12.84
C VAL A 17 32.17 -0.58 12.42
N VAL A 18 32.73 -0.25 11.26
CA VAL A 18 32.68 1.11 10.70
C VAL A 18 31.24 1.56 10.51
N GLY A 19 30.36 0.68 10.02
CA GLY A 19 28.95 0.97 9.85
C GLY A 19 28.24 1.31 11.16
N TRP A 20 28.50 0.57 12.24
CA TRP A 20 27.95 0.87 13.57
C TRP A 20 28.52 2.15 14.20
N LEU A 21 29.82 2.41 14.01
CA LEU A 21 30.44 3.66 14.49
C LEU A 21 29.85 4.89 13.79
N LEU A 22 29.63 4.80 12.47
CA LEU A 22 28.95 5.86 11.72
C LEU A 22 27.49 6.02 12.13
N LEU A 23 26.81 4.92 12.50
CA LEU A 23 25.43 4.98 12.98
C LEU A 23 25.35 5.68 14.36
N ALA A 24 26.21 5.28 15.30
CA ALA A 24 26.27 5.90 16.63
C ALA A 24 26.75 7.37 16.58
N GLY A 25 27.81 7.64 15.80
CA GLY A 25 28.31 9.00 15.58
C GLY A 25 27.29 9.88 14.85
N GLY A 26 26.54 9.29 13.92
CA GLY A 26 25.42 9.95 13.25
C GLY A 26 24.35 10.41 14.23
N MET A 27 23.84 9.50 15.06
CA MET A 27 22.87 9.82 16.13
C MET A 27 23.39 10.89 17.09
N ALA A 28 24.65 10.80 17.50
CA ALA A 28 25.26 11.78 18.41
C ALA A 28 25.34 13.17 17.78
N ILE A 29 25.73 13.26 16.50
CA ILE A 29 25.78 14.52 15.76
C ILE A 29 24.37 15.12 15.65
N LEU A 30 23.34 14.32 15.39
CA LEU A 30 21.96 14.79 15.26
C LEU A 30 21.33 15.24 16.58
N ALA A 31 21.92 14.84 17.71
CA ALA A 31 21.51 15.28 19.04
C ALA A 31 22.20 16.58 19.48
N LEU A 32 23.10 17.16 18.68
CA LEU A 32 23.79 18.41 18.98
C LEU A 32 22.96 19.62 18.56
N ASP A 33 23.01 20.68 19.36
CA ASP A 33 22.37 21.95 19.04
C ASP A 33 23.10 22.76 17.95
N ASN A 34 24.38 22.47 17.66
CA ASN A 34 25.28 23.20 16.72
C ASN A 34 26.22 22.25 15.92
N VAL A 35 26.63 22.58 14.67
CA VAL A 35 27.58 21.73 13.90
C VAL A 35 28.88 21.77 14.68
N PRO A 36 29.59 20.64 14.84
CA PRO A 36 31.00 20.70 15.18
C PRO A 36 31.75 21.53 14.12
N SER A 37 32.59 22.47 14.57
CA SER A 37 33.37 23.39 13.70
C SER A 37 34.10 22.72 12.52
N PRO A 38 34.63 21.49 12.63
CA PRO A 38 35.25 20.80 11.49
C PRO A 38 34.30 20.48 10.33
N LEU A 39 33.00 20.43 10.57
CA LEU A 39 31.97 20.04 9.60
C LEU A 39 31.20 21.25 9.05
N GLU A 40 31.39 22.46 9.61
CA GLU A 40 30.77 23.70 9.15
C GLU A 40 31.00 24.01 7.66
N PRO A 41 32.22 23.87 7.07
CA PRO A 41 32.42 24.20 5.67
C PRO A 41 31.64 23.27 4.73
N PHE A 42 31.54 21.99 5.10
CA PHE A 42 30.76 21.00 4.37
C PHE A 42 29.25 21.27 4.51
N ASP A 43 28.80 21.66 5.70
CA ASP A 43 27.42 22.03 5.97
C ASP A 43 26.99 23.24 5.12
N ILE A 44 27.79 24.32 5.09
CA ILE A 44 27.53 25.52 4.28
C ILE A 44 27.43 25.17 2.78
N TRP A 45 28.40 24.40 2.26
CA TRP A 45 28.41 23.98 0.86
C TRP A 45 27.17 23.17 0.48
N LEU A 46 26.69 22.33 1.41
CA LEU A 46 25.56 21.43 1.19
C LEU A 46 24.22 22.14 1.34
N GLN A 47 24.04 23.01 2.36
CA GLN A 47 22.83 23.77 2.59
C GLN A 47 22.44 24.61 1.37
N LEU A 48 23.41 25.24 0.71
CA LEU A 48 23.19 25.98 -0.55
C LEU A 48 22.59 25.09 -1.66
N ARG A 49 23.03 23.82 -1.74
CA ARG A 49 22.52 22.86 -2.72
C ARG A 49 21.14 22.32 -2.33
N LEU A 50 20.85 22.17 -1.04
CA LEU A 50 19.52 21.76 -0.57
C LEU A 50 18.47 22.85 -0.72
N ALA A 51 18.86 24.10 -0.51
CA ALA A 51 18.05 25.26 -0.86
C ALA A 51 17.72 25.25 -2.36
N ALA A 52 18.69 24.94 -3.22
CA ALA A 52 18.44 24.75 -4.65
C ALA A 52 17.50 23.56 -4.97
N LEU A 53 17.46 22.54 -4.12
CA LEU A 53 16.50 21.43 -4.21
C LEU A 53 15.11 21.78 -3.65
N HIS A 54 14.89 23.00 -3.16
CA HIS A 54 13.65 23.46 -2.52
C HIS A 54 13.20 22.52 -1.40
N VAL A 55 14.10 21.98 -0.58
CA VAL A 55 13.70 21.12 0.55
C VAL A 55 13.05 22.02 1.62
N ASP A 56 11.78 22.41 1.45
CA ASP A 56 11.00 23.29 2.36
C ASP A 56 10.69 22.64 3.72
N ALA A 57 11.56 21.77 4.23
CA ALA A 57 11.47 21.36 5.61
C ALA A 57 11.96 22.57 6.42
N PRO A 58 11.24 23.04 7.46
CA PRO A 58 11.84 23.86 8.49
C PRO A 58 12.86 22.96 9.20
N MET A 59 14.01 22.80 8.57
CA MET A 59 15.17 22.26 9.23
C MET A 59 15.53 23.40 10.16
N GLY A 60 15.28 23.21 11.47
CA GLY A 60 15.83 24.13 12.45
C GLY A 60 17.32 24.32 12.16
N PRO A 61 17.91 25.46 12.55
CA PRO A 61 19.36 25.56 12.54
C PRO A 61 19.91 24.33 13.28
N GLY A 62 20.56 23.42 12.55
CA GLY A 62 21.10 22.20 13.12
C GLY A 62 20.43 20.85 12.94
N VAL A 63 19.71 20.60 11.84
CA VAL A 63 19.52 19.22 11.37
C VAL A 63 20.79 18.77 10.63
N TRP A 64 21.79 18.30 11.38
CA TRP A 64 23.13 18.05 10.87
C TRP A 64 23.18 16.90 9.87
N LEU A 65 23.14 17.25 8.59
CA LEU A 65 23.33 16.35 7.45
C LEU A 65 24.58 15.46 7.56
N PRO A 66 25.72 15.88 8.14
CA PRO A 66 26.82 14.94 8.43
C PRO A 66 26.39 13.77 9.31
N GLY A 67 25.52 14.00 10.28
CA GLY A 67 24.92 12.97 11.11
C GLY A 67 23.99 12.05 10.31
N LEU A 68 23.16 12.62 9.43
CA LEU A 68 22.32 11.88 8.49
C LEU A 68 23.13 10.99 7.53
N PHE A 69 24.18 11.53 6.91
CA PHE A 69 25.04 10.77 6.01
C PHE A 69 25.79 9.68 6.76
N SER A 70 26.24 9.95 7.98
CA SER A 70 26.85 8.94 8.84
C SER A 70 25.84 7.83 9.16
N LEU A 71 24.58 8.16 9.45
CA LEU A 71 23.51 7.16 9.60
C LEU A 71 23.28 6.36 8.32
N LEU A 72 23.12 7.01 7.17
CA LEU A 72 22.83 6.37 5.89
C LEU A 72 23.98 5.47 5.42
N ILE A 73 25.22 5.98 5.45
CA ILE A 73 26.42 5.23 5.12
C ILE A 73 26.60 4.10 6.12
N GLY A 74 26.35 4.35 7.41
CA GLY A 74 26.34 3.34 8.46
C GLY A 74 25.37 2.20 8.16
N MET A 75 24.12 2.52 7.84
CA MET A 75 23.08 1.55 7.46
C MET A 75 23.43 0.80 6.16
N ILE A 76 23.97 1.48 5.15
CA ILE A 76 24.40 0.86 3.89
C ILE A 76 25.56 -0.09 4.13
N LEU A 77 26.55 0.30 4.93
CA LEU A 77 27.70 -0.55 5.27
C LEU A 77 27.28 -1.74 6.11
N ILE A 78 26.39 -1.57 7.10
CA ILE A 78 25.81 -2.67 7.86
C ILE A 78 25.02 -3.61 6.93
N ALA A 79 24.21 -3.07 6.02
CA ALA A 79 23.44 -3.87 5.06
C ALA A 79 24.35 -4.57 4.04
N TRP A 80 25.40 -3.92 3.56
CA TRP A 80 26.33 -4.43 2.55
C TRP A 80 27.30 -5.46 3.11
N ALA A 81 27.93 -5.17 4.25
CA ALA A 81 28.69 -6.15 5.04
C ALA A 81 27.80 -7.32 5.46
N GLY A 82 26.52 -7.01 5.72
CA GLY A 82 25.44 -7.93 5.99
C GLY A 82 24.98 -8.75 4.79
N ARG A 83 25.21 -8.38 3.52
CA ARG A 83 24.58 -9.05 2.36
C ARG A 83 24.90 -10.55 2.25
N GLY A 84 26.03 -11.00 2.82
CA GLY A 84 26.42 -12.41 2.88
C GLY A 84 26.08 -13.10 4.20
N SER A 85 25.86 -12.35 5.28
CA SER A 85 25.58 -12.82 6.65
C SER A 85 24.11 -12.65 7.06
N LEU A 86 23.32 -11.89 6.30
CA LEU A 86 21.85 -11.79 6.34
C LEU A 86 21.21 -13.06 5.76
N ARG A 87 21.72 -14.22 6.14
CA ARG A 87 20.79 -15.32 6.43
C ARG A 87 20.14 -14.91 7.74
N LEU A 88 19.05 -14.14 7.67
CA LEU A 88 18.20 -13.86 8.83
C LEU A 88 17.99 -15.20 9.54
N PRO A 89 18.55 -15.40 10.75
CA PRO A 89 18.51 -16.71 11.38
C PRO A 89 17.05 -17.11 11.59
N GLY A 90 16.61 -18.18 10.93
CA GLY A 90 15.21 -18.62 10.94
C GLY A 90 14.27 -17.91 9.95
N ALA A 91 14.77 -17.13 8.98
CA ALA A 91 13.94 -16.75 7.84
C ALA A 91 13.54 -18.00 7.07
N PRO A 92 12.25 -18.19 6.77
CA PRO A 92 11.78 -19.38 6.10
C PRO A 92 12.39 -19.44 4.70
N VAL A 93 12.96 -20.60 4.33
CA VAL A 93 13.19 -20.88 2.91
C VAL A 93 11.82 -20.78 2.25
N PHE A 94 11.67 -19.86 1.29
CA PHE A 94 10.43 -19.70 0.56
C PHE A 94 10.21 -20.95 -0.31
N SER A 95 9.63 -21.98 0.30
CA SER A 95 9.30 -23.24 -0.33
C SER A 95 7.99 -23.06 -1.08
N ILE A 96 8.07 -23.31 -2.38
CA ILE A 96 6.92 -23.36 -3.26
C ILE A 96 6.57 -24.83 -3.42
N GLN A 97 5.30 -25.17 -3.22
CA GLN A 97 4.84 -26.51 -3.54
C GLN A 97 4.93 -26.69 -5.05
N PRO A 98 5.43 -27.84 -5.54
CA PRO A 98 5.41 -28.11 -6.97
C PRO A 98 3.98 -27.93 -7.49
N PRO A 99 3.80 -27.39 -8.70
CA PRO A 99 2.47 -27.28 -9.29
C PRO A 99 1.80 -28.66 -9.26
N PRO A 100 0.56 -28.77 -8.76
CA PRO A 100 -0.14 -30.04 -8.78
C PRO A 100 -0.19 -30.55 -10.22
N ALA A 101 -0.04 -31.87 -10.39
CA ALA A 101 -0.09 -32.50 -11.71
C ALA A 101 -1.28 -31.95 -12.49
N MET A 102 -1.06 -31.60 -13.76
CA MET A 102 -2.06 -30.97 -14.61
C MET A 102 -3.11 -32.01 -15.01
N ALA A 103 -3.93 -32.44 -14.06
CA ALA A 103 -5.14 -33.18 -14.36
C ALA A 103 -6.02 -32.24 -15.19
N ARG A 104 -6.24 -32.58 -16.46
CA ARG A 104 -7.29 -31.96 -17.28
C ARG A 104 -8.63 -32.36 -16.70
N ALA A 105 -9.01 -31.75 -15.58
CA ALA A 105 -10.34 -31.90 -15.03
C ALA A 105 -11.29 -31.18 -16.00
N LEU A 106 -12.13 -31.95 -16.71
CA LEU A 106 -13.20 -31.42 -17.53
C LEU A 106 -14.04 -30.43 -16.71
N LEU A 107 -14.39 -29.28 -17.29
CA LEU A 107 -15.25 -28.29 -16.62
C LEU A 107 -16.57 -28.97 -16.26
N SER A 108 -16.84 -29.09 -14.96
CA SER A 108 -18.10 -29.64 -14.47
C SER A 108 -19.23 -28.65 -14.72
N TYR A 109 -20.46 -29.15 -14.99
CA TYR A 109 -21.64 -28.30 -15.17
C TYR A 109 -21.85 -27.31 -14.02
N ARG A 110 -21.53 -27.72 -12.78
CA ARG A 110 -21.55 -26.85 -11.60
C ARG A 110 -20.60 -25.65 -11.72
N ARG A 111 -19.37 -25.85 -12.23
CA ARG A 111 -18.40 -24.76 -12.44
C ARG A 111 -18.85 -23.84 -13.56
N VAL A 112 -19.37 -24.39 -14.66
CA VAL A 112 -19.92 -23.59 -15.76
C VAL A 112 -21.09 -22.72 -15.27
N GLY A 113 -22.02 -23.29 -14.52
CA GLY A 113 -23.14 -22.55 -13.94
C GLY A 113 -22.69 -21.40 -13.03
N LEU A 114 -21.69 -21.63 -12.16
CA LEU A 114 -21.13 -20.57 -11.30
C LEU A 114 -20.44 -19.45 -12.10
N LEU A 115 -19.72 -19.79 -13.18
CA LEU A 115 -19.11 -18.80 -14.07
C LEU A 115 -20.16 -17.96 -14.78
N LEU A 116 -21.19 -18.59 -15.34
CA LEU A 116 -22.29 -17.89 -16.02
C LEU A 116 -23.04 -16.96 -15.07
N LEU A 117 -23.33 -17.41 -13.84
CA LEU A 117 -23.95 -16.57 -12.82
C LEU A 117 -23.07 -15.39 -12.41
N SER A 118 -21.76 -15.62 -12.24
CA SER A 118 -20.81 -14.56 -11.92
C SER A 118 -20.78 -13.48 -13.01
N VAL A 119 -20.69 -13.89 -14.28
CA VAL A 119 -20.71 -12.99 -15.43
C VAL A 119 -22.04 -12.24 -15.51
N LEU A 120 -23.18 -12.94 -15.41
CA LEU A 120 -24.51 -12.32 -15.44
C LEU A 120 -24.67 -11.24 -14.36
N PHE A 121 -24.31 -11.54 -13.11
CA PHE A 121 -24.41 -10.57 -12.03
C PHE A 121 -23.44 -9.40 -12.22
N TRP A 122 -22.23 -9.66 -12.73
CA TRP A 122 -21.28 -8.60 -13.01
C TRP A 122 -21.72 -7.69 -14.16
N GLU A 123 -22.31 -8.23 -15.23
CA GLU A 123 -22.92 -7.47 -16.33
C GLU A 123 -24.03 -6.54 -15.81
N LEU A 124 -24.90 -7.02 -14.92
CA LEU A 124 -25.94 -6.19 -14.30
C LEU A 124 -25.34 -5.06 -13.46
N VAL A 125 -24.26 -5.33 -12.72
CA VAL A 125 -23.53 -4.32 -11.95
C VAL A 125 -22.83 -3.31 -12.86
N MET A 126 -22.24 -3.77 -13.97
CA MET A 126 -21.62 -2.92 -14.99
C MET A 126 -22.66 -2.01 -15.64
N PHE A 127 -23.81 -2.55 -16.04
CA PHE A 127 -24.92 -1.78 -16.59
C PHE A 127 -25.39 -0.71 -15.60
N ALA A 128 -25.54 -1.07 -14.32
CA ALA A 128 -25.87 -0.12 -13.27
C ALA A 128 -24.80 0.98 -13.09
N ALA A 129 -23.51 0.63 -13.18
CA ALA A 129 -22.40 1.59 -13.09
C ALA A 129 -22.35 2.57 -14.28
N ILE A 130 -22.70 2.11 -15.48
CA ILE A 130 -22.73 2.93 -16.71
C ILE A 130 -23.96 3.85 -16.74
N THR A 131 -25.10 3.39 -16.20
CA THR A 131 -26.37 4.12 -16.21
C THR A 131 -26.63 4.94 -14.94
N ASP A 132 -25.61 5.10 -14.09
CA ASP A 132 -25.70 5.83 -12.81
C ASP A 132 -26.83 5.37 -11.89
N SER A 133 -27.20 4.09 -11.98
CA SER A 133 -28.27 3.53 -11.17
C SER A 133 -27.91 3.57 -9.68
N THR A 134 -28.81 4.04 -8.84
CA THR A 134 -28.66 4.05 -7.38
C THR A 134 -29.44 2.91 -6.71
N HIS A 135 -29.79 1.87 -7.47
CA HIS A 135 -30.65 0.79 -6.99
C HIS A 135 -29.97 -0.03 -5.87
N ARG A 136 -30.72 -0.39 -4.82
CA ARG A 136 -30.17 -1.08 -3.63
C ARG A 136 -29.64 -2.48 -3.93
N ALA A 137 -30.06 -3.09 -5.04
CA ALA A 137 -29.61 -4.43 -5.45
C ALA A 137 -28.19 -4.48 -6.02
N ILE A 138 -27.55 -3.34 -6.31
CA ILE A 138 -26.22 -3.28 -6.93
C ILE A 138 -25.17 -3.96 -6.04
N LEU A 139 -25.11 -3.60 -4.75
CA LEU A 139 -24.18 -4.19 -3.80
C LEU A 139 -24.35 -5.71 -3.62
N PRO A 140 -25.56 -6.25 -3.37
CA PRO A 140 -25.73 -7.70 -3.22
C PRO A 140 -25.45 -8.46 -4.53
N LEU A 141 -25.79 -7.91 -5.70
CA LEU A 141 -25.42 -8.53 -6.99
C LEU A 141 -23.91 -8.56 -7.19
N TRP A 142 -23.21 -7.48 -6.84
CA TRP A 142 -21.75 -7.44 -6.91
C TRP A 142 -21.09 -8.45 -5.98
N LEU A 143 -21.56 -8.56 -4.73
CA LEU A 143 -21.09 -9.57 -3.79
C LEU A 143 -21.42 -10.99 -4.29
N ALA A 144 -22.59 -11.20 -4.91
CA ALA A 144 -22.95 -12.48 -5.53
C ALA A 144 -22.02 -12.85 -6.69
N ALA A 145 -21.65 -11.89 -7.54
CA ALA A 145 -20.70 -12.09 -8.64
C ALA A 145 -19.32 -12.53 -8.10
N ILE A 146 -18.80 -11.82 -7.10
CA ILE A 146 -17.50 -12.11 -6.48
C ILE A 146 -17.50 -13.49 -5.80
N THR A 147 -18.58 -13.82 -5.08
CA THR A 147 -18.69 -15.08 -4.33
C THR A 147 -18.93 -16.28 -5.24
N ALA A 148 -19.71 -16.16 -6.30
CA ALA A 148 -19.89 -17.20 -7.31
C ALA A 148 -18.55 -17.56 -7.98
N GLN A 149 -17.76 -16.55 -8.36
CA GLN A 149 -16.43 -16.77 -8.92
C GLN A 149 -15.45 -17.41 -7.91
N ALA A 150 -15.48 -16.95 -6.65
CA ALA A 150 -14.70 -17.56 -5.58
C ALA A 150 -15.06 -19.04 -5.37
N ALA A 151 -16.36 -19.36 -5.39
CA ALA A 151 -16.84 -20.74 -5.28
C ALA A 151 -16.33 -21.60 -6.46
N CYS A 152 -16.34 -21.07 -7.69
CA CYS A 152 -15.78 -21.76 -8.85
C CYS A 152 -14.29 -22.07 -8.67
N TRP A 153 -13.49 -21.09 -8.24
CA TRP A 153 -12.06 -21.31 -7.99
C TRP A 153 -11.79 -22.23 -6.81
N ARG A 154 -12.63 -22.21 -5.78
CA ARG A 154 -12.56 -23.16 -4.67
C ARG A 154 -12.77 -24.59 -5.14
N LEU A 155 -13.76 -24.84 -5.99
CA LEU A 155 -13.97 -26.16 -6.58
C LEU A 155 -12.78 -26.58 -7.44
N ALA A 156 -12.26 -25.68 -8.28
CA ALA A 156 -11.09 -25.95 -9.10
C ALA A 156 -9.83 -26.27 -8.27
N ASP A 157 -9.61 -25.57 -7.16
CA ASP A 157 -8.49 -25.86 -6.25
C ASP A 157 -8.68 -27.18 -5.50
N ARG A 158 -9.92 -27.53 -5.10
CA ARG A 158 -10.24 -28.83 -4.51
C ARG A 158 -9.95 -29.98 -5.46
N ASP A 159 -10.37 -29.87 -6.72
CA ASP A 159 -10.11 -30.90 -7.75
C ASP A 159 -8.62 -31.08 -8.02
N ARG A 160 -7.80 -30.04 -7.81
CA ARG A 160 -6.34 -30.05 -7.95
C ARG A 160 -5.63 -30.53 -6.68
N GLY A 161 -6.36 -30.96 -5.65
CA GLY A 161 -5.79 -31.41 -4.37
C GLY A 161 -5.13 -30.29 -3.56
N VAL A 162 -5.43 -29.02 -3.84
CA VAL A 162 -4.86 -27.89 -3.11
C VAL A 162 -5.46 -27.87 -1.70
N SER A 163 -4.66 -28.24 -0.71
CA SER A 163 -5.10 -28.21 0.68
C SER A 163 -5.14 -26.77 1.20
N PHE A 164 -6.31 -26.33 1.64
CA PHE A 164 -6.46 -25.09 2.42
C PHE A 164 -6.14 -25.29 3.90
N SER A 165 -5.55 -26.43 4.28
CA SER A 165 -5.32 -26.77 5.69
C SER A 165 -4.81 -25.54 6.41
N SER A 166 -5.60 -25.15 7.41
CA SER A 166 -5.32 -24.01 8.23
C SER A 166 -3.90 -24.20 8.72
N ALA A 167 -3.08 -23.16 8.63
CA ALA A 167 -1.93 -23.10 9.51
C ALA A 167 -2.53 -23.38 10.89
N ARG A 168 -2.25 -24.55 11.50
CA ARG A 168 -2.62 -24.87 12.88
C ARG A 168 -2.38 -23.57 13.62
N TRP A 169 -3.46 -22.93 14.10
CA TRP A 169 -3.41 -21.56 14.60
C TRP A 169 -2.38 -21.60 15.72
N SER A 170 -1.15 -21.20 15.38
CA SER A 170 -0.01 -21.47 16.26
C SER A 170 -0.22 -20.67 17.53
N ARG A 171 0.56 -20.94 18.58
CA ARG A 171 0.67 -20.06 19.77
C ARG A 171 0.85 -18.55 19.45
N SER A 172 1.14 -18.18 18.19
CA SER A 172 1.18 -16.80 17.70
C SER A 172 -0.17 -16.08 17.55
N ILE A 173 -1.33 -16.75 17.71
CA ILE A 173 -2.63 -16.06 17.64
C ILE A 173 -2.84 -15.12 18.84
N TRP A 174 -2.54 -15.58 20.06
CA TRP A 174 -2.74 -14.79 21.27
C TRP A 174 -1.92 -13.50 21.30
N PRO A 175 -0.61 -13.51 20.96
CA PRO A 175 0.14 -12.28 20.84
C PRO A 175 -0.38 -11.34 19.75
N LEU A 176 -0.97 -11.88 18.66
CA LEU A 176 -1.52 -11.06 17.58
C LEU A 176 -2.82 -10.38 18.01
N LEU A 177 -3.67 -11.11 18.73
CA LEU A 177 -4.86 -10.55 19.36
C LEU A 177 -4.48 -9.48 20.37
N LEU A 178 -3.47 -9.72 21.21
CA LEU A 178 -2.96 -8.71 22.16
C LEU A 178 -2.44 -7.47 21.42
N ALA A 179 -1.62 -7.64 20.38
CA ALA A 179 -1.11 -6.51 19.59
C ALA A 179 -2.23 -5.72 18.93
N LEU A 180 -3.26 -6.38 18.40
CA LEU A 180 -4.46 -5.74 17.88
C LEU A 180 -5.20 -4.97 18.98
N SER A 181 -5.44 -5.59 20.14
CA SER A 181 -6.10 -4.94 21.27
C SER A 181 -5.36 -3.70 21.74
N LEU A 182 -4.03 -3.76 21.84
CA LEU A 182 -3.20 -2.61 22.20
C LEU A 182 -3.26 -1.51 21.14
N ALA A 183 -3.14 -1.87 19.86
CA ALA A 183 -3.23 -0.91 18.76
C ALA A 183 -4.60 -0.24 18.69
N PHE A 184 -5.69 -1.01 18.88
CA PHE A 184 -7.04 -0.46 19.03
C PHE A 184 -7.15 0.45 20.24
N GLY A 185 -6.59 0.08 21.39
CA GLY A 185 -6.58 0.92 22.59
C GLY A 185 -5.92 2.28 22.35
N VAL A 186 -4.75 2.30 21.70
CA VAL A 186 -4.02 3.53 21.37
C VAL A 186 -4.78 4.38 20.35
N THR A 187 -5.32 3.76 19.30
CA THR A 187 -6.00 4.48 18.21
C THR A 187 -7.39 4.98 18.62
N LEU A 188 -8.10 4.26 19.49
CA LEU A 188 -9.41 4.67 20.02
C LEU A 188 -9.31 5.71 21.14
N TYR A 189 -8.14 5.85 21.78
CA TYR A 189 -7.96 6.78 22.89
C TYR A 189 -8.33 8.21 22.50
N ARG A 190 -9.40 8.74 23.12
CA ARG A 190 -9.97 10.06 22.86
C ARG A 190 -10.22 10.33 21.36
N LEU A 191 -10.70 9.32 20.63
CA LEU A 191 -10.90 9.42 19.18
C LEU A 191 -11.84 10.58 18.76
N GLY A 192 -12.85 10.88 19.57
CA GLY A 192 -13.77 12.00 19.34
C GLY A 192 -13.14 13.38 19.55
N ASP A 193 -12.20 13.49 20.49
CA ASP A 193 -11.61 14.77 20.91
C ASP A 193 -10.27 15.06 20.24
N LEU A 194 -9.54 14.04 19.80
CA LEU A 194 -8.18 14.13 19.30
C LEU A 194 -8.04 13.44 17.94
N PRO A 195 -7.71 14.18 16.86
CA PRO A 195 -7.43 15.62 16.84
C PRO A 195 -8.67 16.49 17.14
N ASN A 196 -8.45 17.66 17.77
CA ASN A 196 -9.52 18.56 18.24
C ASN A 196 -10.12 19.46 17.15
N ASN A 197 -9.65 19.32 15.91
CA ASN A 197 -10.19 19.97 14.74
C ASN A 197 -10.47 18.95 13.64
N MET A 198 -11.42 19.29 12.76
CA MET A 198 -11.56 18.63 11.48
C MET A 198 -10.72 19.39 10.47
N TRP A 199 -9.81 18.71 9.78
CA TRP A 199 -8.99 19.34 8.75
C TRP A 199 -9.86 19.78 7.56
N ARG A 200 -9.37 20.78 6.80
CA ARG A 200 -10.19 21.56 5.85
C ARG A 200 -11.02 20.68 4.90
N ASP A 201 -10.45 19.62 4.35
CA ASP A 201 -11.13 18.72 3.42
C ASP A 201 -11.99 17.65 4.12
N GLU A 202 -11.73 17.34 5.39
CA GLU A 202 -12.42 16.30 6.15
C GLU A 202 -13.93 16.56 6.26
N ARG A 203 -14.33 17.83 6.28
CA ARG A 203 -15.74 18.23 6.31
C ARG A 203 -16.53 17.73 5.11
N ALA A 204 -15.97 17.81 3.90
CA ALA A 204 -16.66 17.36 2.69
C ALA A 204 -16.91 15.84 2.71
N PHE A 205 -15.92 15.09 3.20
CA PHE A 205 -16.00 13.64 3.37
C PHE A 205 -16.99 13.22 4.45
N TRP A 206 -16.97 13.91 5.59
CA TRP A 206 -17.94 13.73 6.67
C TRP A 206 -19.37 13.95 6.18
N THR A 207 -19.65 15.06 5.49
CA THR A 207 -20.98 15.38 4.98
C THR A 207 -21.50 14.28 4.07
N TRP A 208 -20.68 13.83 3.10
CA TRP A 208 -21.03 12.71 2.22
C TRP A 208 -21.37 11.43 2.98
N ALA A 209 -20.51 11.02 3.92
CA ALA A 209 -20.73 9.78 4.67
C ALA A 209 -21.95 9.87 5.60
N ARG A 210 -22.20 11.03 6.20
CA ARG A 210 -23.40 11.31 7.01
C ARG A 210 -24.66 11.23 6.14
N ASP A 211 -24.67 11.85 4.96
CA ASP A 211 -25.85 11.88 4.10
C ASP A 211 -26.15 10.48 3.53
N LEU A 212 -25.10 9.74 3.14
CA LEU A 212 -25.19 8.32 2.83
C LEU A 212 -25.73 7.50 4.01
N ALA A 213 -25.32 7.82 5.25
CA ALA A 213 -25.83 7.17 6.44
C ALA A 213 -27.34 7.45 6.66
N SER A 214 -27.77 8.66 6.34
CA SER A 214 -29.17 9.11 6.41
C SER A 214 -30.04 8.61 5.24
N GLY A 215 -29.46 7.89 4.26
CA GLY A 215 -30.21 7.26 3.18
C GLY A 215 -30.14 7.95 1.82
N LEU A 216 -29.19 8.87 1.62
CA LEU A 216 -28.88 9.42 0.30
C LEU A 216 -28.64 8.27 -0.70
N PRO A 217 -29.45 8.13 -1.77
CA PRO A 217 -29.19 7.15 -2.81
C PRO A 217 -27.89 7.50 -3.53
N ALA A 218 -27.00 6.52 -3.68
CA ALA A 218 -25.77 6.68 -4.43
C ALA A 218 -25.38 5.37 -5.11
N ASN A 219 -24.80 5.47 -6.30
CA ASN A 219 -24.20 4.33 -6.96
C ASN A 219 -22.85 4.00 -6.28
N PRO A 220 -22.62 2.78 -5.79
CA PRO A 220 -21.37 2.41 -5.13
C PRO A 220 -20.10 2.59 -5.97
N PHE A 221 -20.24 2.48 -7.30
CA PHE A 221 -19.15 2.51 -8.26
C PHE A 221 -19.00 3.85 -8.94
N ASP A 222 -19.54 4.91 -8.35
CA ASP A 222 -19.45 6.26 -8.85
C ASP A 222 -18.37 7.08 -8.11
N LEU A 223 -18.16 8.32 -8.58
CA LEU A 223 -17.29 9.31 -7.96
C LEU A 223 -18.13 10.25 -7.09
N GLY A 224 -17.81 10.29 -5.80
CA GLY A 224 -18.53 11.03 -4.78
C GLY A 224 -17.88 12.36 -4.46
N VAL A 225 -17.20 12.44 -3.31
CA VAL A 225 -16.61 13.69 -2.80
C VAL A 225 -15.76 14.36 -3.90
N TYR A 226 -16.01 15.65 -4.12
CA TYR A 226 -15.39 16.46 -5.18
C TYR A 226 -15.49 15.89 -6.61
N GLY A 227 -16.42 14.98 -6.89
CA GLY A 227 -16.54 14.28 -8.17
C GLY A 227 -15.32 13.43 -8.50
N ALA A 228 -14.56 13.01 -7.47
CA ALA A 228 -13.19 12.53 -7.64
C ALA A 228 -12.85 11.28 -6.82
N PHE A 229 -13.49 11.09 -5.67
CA PHE A 229 -13.20 9.97 -4.76
C PHE A 229 -14.27 8.88 -4.88
N PRO A 230 -13.90 7.59 -4.89
CA PRO A 230 -14.88 6.51 -5.01
C PRO A 230 -15.97 6.55 -3.92
N VAL A 231 -17.24 6.46 -4.30
CA VAL A 231 -18.39 6.44 -3.37
C VAL A 231 -18.30 5.28 -2.38
N THR A 232 -17.76 4.12 -2.80
CA THR A 232 -17.55 2.95 -1.94
C THR A 232 -16.79 3.31 -0.65
N SER A 233 -15.84 4.24 -0.71
CA SER A 233 -15.12 4.72 0.48
C SER A 233 -16.01 5.43 1.49
N SER A 234 -16.90 6.31 1.00
CA SER A 234 -17.88 7.01 1.82
C SER A 234 -18.97 6.06 2.32
N LEU A 235 -19.34 5.03 1.54
CA LEU A 235 -20.26 3.97 1.98
C LEU A 235 -19.67 3.20 3.16
N PHE A 236 -18.38 2.84 3.11
CA PHE A 236 -17.69 2.21 4.23
C PHE A 236 -17.73 3.07 5.49
N GLN A 237 -17.48 4.38 5.39
CA GLN A 237 -17.59 5.26 6.56
C GLN A 237 -19.03 5.44 7.04
N SER A 238 -20.00 5.50 6.12
CA SER A 238 -21.41 5.65 6.44
C SER A 238 -21.94 4.49 7.30
N LEU A 239 -21.37 3.28 7.15
CA LEU A 239 -21.72 2.13 7.98
C LEU A 239 -21.52 2.43 9.47
N TRP A 240 -20.38 3.02 9.84
CA TRP A 240 -20.06 3.33 11.23
C TRP A 240 -20.95 4.44 11.79
N ILE A 241 -21.26 5.44 10.96
CA ILE A 241 -22.22 6.50 11.32
C ILE A 241 -23.63 5.94 11.50
N ARG A 242 -24.07 5.00 10.64
CA ARG A 242 -25.38 4.32 10.77
C ARG A 242 -25.47 3.52 12.06
N LEU A 243 -24.40 2.84 12.46
CA LEU A 243 -24.38 1.97 13.63
C LEU A 243 -24.27 2.74 14.96
N PHE A 244 -23.51 3.83 14.99
CA PHE A 244 -23.16 4.54 16.23
C PHE A 244 -23.62 6.00 16.28
N GLY A 245 -24.41 6.44 15.30
CA GLY A 245 -24.91 7.81 15.18
C GLY A 245 -23.93 8.79 14.53
N PRO A 246 -24.37 10.00 14.14
CA PRO A 246 -23.56 11.00 13.47
C PRO A 246 -22.69 11.78 14.47
N THR A 247 -21.61 11.14 14.94
CA THR A 247 -20.58 11.76 15.78
C THR A 247 -19.21 11.74 15.12
N VAL A 248 -18.30 12.63 15.53
CA VAL A 248 -16.89 12.60 15.08
C VAL A 248 -16.23 11.26 15.43
N TRP A 249 -16.60 10.67 16.56
CA TRP A 249 -16.10 9.37 17.00
C TRP A 249 -16.47 8.26 16.01
N SER A 250 -17.74 8.15 15.61
CA SER A 250 -18.19 7.10 14.68
C SER A 250 -17.60 7.28 13.28
N TRP A 251 -17.40 8.52 12.84
CA TRP A 251 -16.71 8.84 11.59
C TRP A 251 -15.26 8.39 11.56
N ARG A 252 -14.51 8.68 12.63
CA ARG A 252 -13.11 8.29 12.73
C ARG A 252 -12.94 6.80 12.99
N LEU A 253 -13.94 6.14 13.57
CA LEU A 253 -13.90 4.70 13.87
C LEU A 253 -13.62 3.85 12.63
N GLY A 254 -14.20 4.17 11.48
CA GLY A 254 -13.95 3.38 10.27
C GLY A 254 -12.49 3.45 9.81
N SER A 255 -11.85 4.60 9.95
CA SER A 255 -10.40 4.76 9.70
C SER A 255 -9.57 3.96 10.69
N VAL A 256 -9.94 3.97 11.98
CA VAL A 256 -9.27 3.17 13.02
C VAL A 256 -9.38 1.68 12.71
N VAL A 257 -10.55 1.20 12.32
CA VAL A 257 -10.78 -0.21 11.97
C VAL A 257 -9.97 -0.61 10.75
N ALA A 258 -10.01 0.17 9.67
CA ALA A 258 -9.25 -0.13 8.46
C ALA A 258 -7.73 -0.10 8.71
N GLY A 259 -7.24 0.93 9.42
CA GLY A 259 -5.83 1.07 9.77
C GLY A 259 -5.35 -0.07 10.67
N THR A 260 -6.04 -0.33 11.78
CA THR A 260 -5.60 -1.31 12.79
C THR A 260 -5.69 -2.75 12.28
N LEU A 261 -6.73 -3.10 11.53
CA LEU A 261 -6.86 -4.46 10.98
C LEU A 261 -5.77 -4.80 9.96
N THR A 262 -5.09 -3.80 9.37
CA THR A 262 -3.94 -4.00 8.48
C THR A 262 -2.81 -4.77 9.17
N ILE A 263 -2.68 -4.68 10.51
CA ILE A 263 -1.69 -5.41 11.30
C ILE A 263 -1.71 -6.92 10.99
N VAL A 264 -2.90 -7.49 10.74
CA VAL A 264 -3.07 -8.92 10.48
C VAL A 264 -2.37 -9.36 9.19
N PRO A 265 -2.74 -8.86 7.99
CA PRO A 265 -2.05 -9.23 6.77
C PRO A 265 -0.59 -8.77 6.76
N LEU A 266 -0.23 -7.64 7.41
CA LEU A 266 1.17 -7.21 7.52
C LEU A 266 2.00 -8.25 8.28
N PHE A 267 1.51 -8.71 9.42
CA PHE A 267 2.20 -9.72 10.23
C PHE A 267 2.39 -11.01 9.42
N PHE A 268 1.33 -11.51 8.77
CA PHE A 268 1.43 -12.75 8.01
C PHE A 268 2.32 -12.63 6.78
N LEU A 269 2.23 -11.53 6.02
CA LEU A 269 3.09 -11.24 4.88
C LEU A 269 4.56 -11.19 5.31
N THR A 270 4.88 -10.37 6.31
CA THR A 270 6.25 -10.18 6.79
C THR A 270 6.80 -11.45 7.41
N ARG A 271 6.00 -12.16 8.20
CA ARG A 271 6.37 -13.47 8.77
C ARG A 271 6.73 -14.44 7.66
N ARG A 272 6.03 -14.36 6.53
CA ARG A 272 6.23 -15.26 5.41
C ARG A 272 7.50 -14.99 4.64
N LEU A 273 7.83 -13.73 4.46
CA LEU A 273 8.97 -13.30 3.65
C LEU A 273 10.26 -13.26 4.48
N LEU A 274 10.18 -12.78 5.73
CA LEU A 274 11.33 -12.39 6.55
C LEU A 274 11.37 -13.09 7.91
N GLY A 275 10.38 -13.94 8.22
CA GLY A 275 10.32 -14.69 9.46
C GLY A 275 9.63 -13.97 10.63
N ARG A 276 9.41 -14.70 11.72
CA ARG A 276 8.53 -14.25 12.83
C ARG A 276 9.05 -13.02 13.57
N ARG A 277 10.36 -12.91 13.79
CA ARG A 277 10.96 -11.79 14.53
C ARG A 277 10.74 -10.47 13.79
N VAL A 278 11.06 -10.44 12.50
CA VAL A 278 10.87 -9.28 11.64
C VAL A 278 9.39 -8.91 11.52
N ALA A 279 8.48 -9.89 11.51
CA ALA A 279 7.05 -9.63 11.51
C ALA A 279 6.59 -8.85 12.75
N TRP A 280 7.08 -9.19 13.93
CA TRP A 280 6.78 -8.44 15.15
C TRP A 280 7.40 -7.06 15.13
N SER A 281 8.64 -6.92 14.66
CA SER A 281 9.27 -5.62 14.48
C SER A 281 8.46 -4.72 13.54
N ALA A 282 7.97 -5.25 12.41
CA ALA A 282 7.13 -4.51 11.48
C ALA A 282 5.80 -4.06 12.11
N VAL A 283 5.16 -4.92 12.91
CA VAL A 283 3.94 -4.56 13.66
C VAL A 283 4.21 -3.44 14.66
N VAL A 284 5.27 -3.55 15.46
CA VAL A 284 5.65 -2.53 16.45
C VAL A 284 5.93 -1.20 15.75
N LEU A 285 6.77 -1.21 14.71
CA LEU A 285 7.13 -0.02 13.95
C LEU A 285 5.89 0.67 13.35
N MET A 286 4.97 -0.10 12.76
CA MET A 286 3.73 0.45 12.19
C MET A 286 2.87 1.11 13.26
N VAL A 287 2.63 0.44 14.40
CA VAL A 287 1.74 0.94 15.46
C VAL A 287 2.35 2.13 16.19
N SER A 288 3.68 2.19 16.33
CA SER A 288 4.39 3.30 16.97
C SER A 288 4.65 4.48 16.03
N MET A 289 4.43 4.33 14.72
CA MET A 289 4.74 5.38 13.75
C MET A 289 3.75 6.55 13.88
N PRO A 290 4.21 7.79 14.16
CA PRO A 290 3.32 8.93 14.34
C PRO A 290 2.41 9.19 13.13
N PHE A 291 2.93 9.04 11.91
CA PHE A 291 2.16 9.18 10.68
C PHE A 291 1.03 8.15 10.57
N PHE A 292 1.31 6.89 10.90
CA PHE A 292 0.27 5.86 10.90
C PHE A 292 -0.85 6.21 11.88
N LEU A 293 -0.49 6.59 13.12
CA LEU A 293 -1.46 6.98 14.14
C LEU A 293 -2.28 8.21 13.73
N ALA A 294 -1.65 9.21 13.10
CA ALA A 294 -2.33 10.40 12.60
C ALA A 294 -3.37 10.02 11.53
N TYR A 295 -2.99 9.28 10.49
CA TYR A 295 -3.92 8.89 9.42
C TYR A 295 -4.97 7.88 9.86
N ALA A 296 -4.66 6.99 10.80
CA ALA A 296 -5.63 6.04 11.35
C ALA A 296 -6.73 6.74 12.19
N ARG A 297 -6.44 7.93 12.73
CA ARG A 297 -7.35 8.69 13.60
C ARG A 297 -8.08 9.84 12.92
N ILE A 298 -7.84 10.06 11.63
CA ILE A 298 -8.59 11.03 10.82
C ILE A 298 -9.59 10.24 9.98
N GLY A 299 -10.85 10.68 9.86
CA GLY A 299 -11.89 9.92 9.15
C GLY A 299 -11.75 9.94 7.62
N TYR A 300 -10.70 10.58 7.09
CA TYR A 300 -10.38 10.61 5.68
C TYR A 300 -10.05 9.22 5.14
N ASN A 301 -10.26 9.00 3.85
CA ASN A 301 -10.12 7.69 3.23
C ASN A 301 -8.67 7.25 2.97
N SER A 302 -7.68 8.08 3.24
CA SER A 302 -6.26 7.80 2.97
C SER A 302 -5.75 6.51 3.61
N ILE A 303 -6.25 6.13 4.80
CA ILE A 303 -5.81 4.91 5.50
C ILE A 303 -6.54 3.65 5.01
N GLN A 304 -7.72 3.80 4.40
CA GLN A 304 -8.58 2.67 4.03
C GLN A 304 -7.94 1.66 3.07
N PRO A 305 -7.15 2.06 2.04
CA PRO A 305 -6.53 1.11 1.11
C PRO A 305 -5.51 0.18 1.76
N LEU A 306 -4.95 0.55 2.92
CA LEU A 306 -3.82 -0.13 3.51
C LEU A 306 -4.13 -1.60 3.85
N LEU A 307 -5.32 -1.85 4.40
CA LEU A 307 -5.80 -3.20 4.73
C LEU A 307 -5.97 -4.08 3.47
N PRO A 308 -6.83 -3.72 2.50
CA PRO A 308 -7.06 -4.53 1.31
C PRO A 308 -5.80 -4.68 0.45
N LEU A 309 -4.94 -3.66 0.36
CA LEU A 309 -3.67 -3.75 -0.37
C LEU A 309 -2.72 -4.77 0.30
N THR A 310 -2.50 -4.65 1.61
CA THR A 310 -1.58 -5.54 2.34
C THR A 310 -2.12 -6.98 2.34
N ALA A 311 -3.44 -7.15 2.47
CA ALA A 311 -4.10 -8.44 2.33
C ALA A 311 -3.93 -9.02 0.92
N GLY A 312 -4.06 -8.18 -0.12
CA GLY A 312 -3.83 -8.58 -1.51
C GLY A 312 -2.42 -9.12 -1.75
N LEU A 313 -1.40 -8.43 -1.25
CA LEU A 313 0.00 -8.88 -1.34
C LEU A 313 0.25 -10.17 -0.54
N TRP A 314 -0.29 -10.27 0.66
CA TRP A 314 -0.23 -11.49 1.46
C TRP A 314 -0.85 -12.69 0.73
N LEU A 315 -2.07 -12.52 0.21
CA LEU A 315 -2.79 -13.54 -0.55
C LEU A 315 -2.06 -13.92 -1.84
N LEU A 316 -1.42 -12.97 -2.52
CA LEU A 316 -0.58 -13.24 -3.69
C LEU A 316 0.58 -14.17 -3.33
N VAL A 317 1.33 -13.83 -2.27
CA VAL A 317 2.44 -14.66 -1.78
C VAL A 317 1.96 -16.06 -1.37
N GLU A 318 0.79 -16.14 -0.76
CA GLU A 318 0.16 -17.41 -0.39
C GLU A 318 -0.31 -18.24 -1.61
N SER A 319 -0.84 -17.58 -2.64
CA SER A 319 -1.24 -18.20 -3.89
C SER A 319 -0.05 -18.82 -4.62
N LEU A 320 1.10 -18.15 -4.61
CA LEU A 320 2.33 -18.63 -5.23
C LEU A 320 2.90 -19.84 -4.47
N ARG A 321 2.83 -19.85 -3.13
CA ARG A 321 3.23 -21.03 -2.36
C ARG A 321 2.33 -22.23 -2.68
N LYS A 322 1.01 -22.03 -2.53
CA LYS A 322 0.02 -23.11 -2.53
C LYS A 322 -0.46 -23.49 -3.94
N GLN A 323 -0.02 -22.74 -4.95
CA GLN A 323 -0.45 -22.90 -6.34
C GLN A 323 -1.99 -22.79 -6.49
N SER A 324 -2.59 -21.94 -5.64
CA SER A 324 -4.04 -21.80 -5.45
C SER A 324 -4.61 -20.68 -6.32
N ARG A 325 -5.56 -21.04 -7.19
CA ARG A 325 -6.28 -20.08 -8.04
C ARG A 325 -7.24 -19.24 -7.21
N LEU A 326 -7.85 -19.81 -6.16
CA LEU A 326 -8.70 -19.07 -5.25
C LEU A 326 -7.93 -17.96 -4.54
N LEU A 327 -6.74 -18.25 -4.01
CA LEU A 327 -5.95 -17.23 -3.30
C LEU A 327 -5.44 -16.14 -4.25
N ALA A 328 -5.09 -16.49 -5.49
CA ALA A 328 -4.73 -15.50 -6.51
C ALA A 328 -5.93 -14.62 -6.87
N TYR A 329 -7.11 -15.22 -7.05
CA TYR A 329 -8.35 -14.49 -7.27
C TYR A 329 -8.69 -13.56 -6.10
N LEU A 330 -8.64 -14.05 -4.85
CA LEU A 330 -8.90 -13.24 -3.66
C LEU A 330 -7.86 -12.14 -3.46
N SER A 331 -6.61 -12.36 -3.88
CA SER A 331 -5.59 -11.31 -3.96
C SER A 331 -6.03 -10.19 -4.91
N GLY A 332 -6.51 -10.56 -6.10
CA GLY A 332 -7.12 -9.64 -7.06
C GLY A 332 -8.31 -8.87 -6.47
N VAL A 333 -9.23 -9.57 -5.81
CA VAL A 333 -10.39 -8.96 -5.13
C VAL A 333 -9.93 -7.95 -4.08
N ALA A 334 -8.93 -8.30 -3.27
CA ALA A 334 -8.39 -7.39 -2.25
C ALA A 334 -7.73 -6.15 -2.89
N CYS A 335 -6.90 -6.32 -3.94
CA CYS A 335 -6.35 -5.17 -4.68
C CYS A 335 -7.43 -4.33 -5.38
N GLY A 336 -8.52 -4.96 -5.83
CA GLY A 336 -9.68 -4.26 -6.39
C GLY A 336 -10.42 -3.46 -5.33
N MET A 337 -10.59 -4.02 -4.13
CA MET A 337 -11.18 -3.31 -2.99
C MET A 337 -10.33 -2.10 -2.60
N ALA A 338 -9.01 -2.21 -2.63
CA ALA A 338 -8.11 -1.07 -2.41
C ALA A 338 -8.41 0.07 -3.42
N SER A 339 -8.60 -0.28 -4.70
CA SER A 339 -8.98 0.67 -5.76
C SER A 339 -10.34 1.35 -5.52
N LEU A 340 -11.27 0.67 -4.85
CA LEU A 340 -12.58 1.23 -4.46
C LEU A 340 -12.54 2.09 -3.19
N THR A 341 -11.47 2.02 -2.39
CA THR A 341 -11.36 2.83 -1.16
C THR A 341 -10.69 4.18 -1.39
N TYR A 342 -9.75 4.27 -2.33
CA TYR A 342 -9.02 5.50 -2.64
C TYR A 342 -8.42 5.39 -4.04
N MET A 343 -8.30 6.51 -4.74
CA MET A 343 -7.76 6.50 -6.10
C MET A 343 -6.33 5.96 -6.16
N ASN A 344 -5.48 6.28 -5.18
CA ASN A 344 -4.13 5.72 -5.12
C ASN A 344 -4.11 4.22 -4.73
N GLY A 345 -5.25 3.64 -4.35
CA GLY A 345 -5.40 2.22 -4.10
C GLY A 345 -5.11 1.34 -5.32
N HIS A 346 -5.15 1.91 -6.54
CA HIS A 346 -4.69 1.24 -7.76
C HIS A 346 -3.23 0.77 -7.69
N ILE A 347 -2.40 1.38 -6.82
CA ILE A 347 -1.03 0.95 -6.59
C ILE A 347 -0.95 -0.50 -6.10
N GLY A 348 -2.01 -1.03 -5.47
CA GLY A 348 -2.08 -2.44 -5.07
C GLY A 348 -1.98 -3.39 -6.26
N LEU A 349 -2.62 -3.06 -7.40
CA LEU A 349 -2.49 -3.85 -8.62
C LEU A 349 -1.07 -3.75 -9.20
N ILE A 350 -0.49 -2.54 -9.22
CA ILE A 350 0.88 -2.31 -9.70
C ILE A 350 1.87 -3.14 -8.88
N LEU A 351 1.79 -3.09 -7.55
CA LEU A 351 2.65 -3.86 -6.66
C LEU A 351 2.45 -5.37 -6.84
N ALA A 352 1.22 -5.83 -7.07
CA ALA A 352 0.95 -7.24 -7.38
C ALA A 352 1.61 -7.67 -8.70
N VAL A 353 1.50 -6.86 -9.76
CA VAL A 353 2.16 -7.13 -11.06
C VAL A 353 3.68 -7.12 -10.91
N LEU A 354 4.25 -6.14 -10.22
CA LEU A 354 5.70 -6.08 -9.94
C LEU A 354 6.16 -7.31 -9.13
N THR A 355 5.36 -7.78 -8.18
CA THR A 355 5.64 -9.01 -7.43
C THR A 355 5.63 -10.23 -8.35
N VAL A 356 4.64 -10.35 -9.25
CA VAL A 356 4.60 -11.42 -10.26
C VAL A 356 5.82 -11.38 -11.18
N LEU A 357 6.19 -10.19 -11.69
CA LEU A 357 7.37 -10.01 -12.53
C LEU A 357 8.65 -10.38 -11.78
N PHE A 358 8.79 -9.94 -10.53
CA PHE A 358 9.90 -10.33 -9.68
C PHE A 358 10.05 -11.85 -9.59
N PHE A 359 8.96 -12.59 -9.33
CA PHE A 359 9.00 -14.06 -9.30
C PHE A 359 9.22 -14.69 -10.69
N PHE A 360 8.73 -14.06 -11.76
CA PHE A 360 8.96 -14.52 -13.13
C PHE A 360 10.45 -14.52 -13.50
N PHE A 361 11.16 -13.46 -13.13
CA PHE A 361 12.60 -13.31 -13.40
C PHE A 361 13.46 -14.10 -12.42
N THR A 362 13.13 -14.11 -11.13
CA THR A 362 13.96 -14.74 -10.10
C THR A 362 13.73 -16.24 -9.94
N ARG A 363 12.57 -16.78 -10.38
CA ARG A 363 12.19 -18.19 -10.19
C ARG A 363 11.67 -18.81 -11.51
N PRO A 364 12.56 -19.18 -12.45
CA PRO A 364 12.18 -19.80 -13.73
C PRO A 364 11.20 -20.98 -13.63
N PRO A 365 11.28 -21.89 -12.63
CA PRO A 365 10.32 -22.99 -12.49
C PRO A 365 8.88 -22.54 -12.30
N LEU A 366 8.63 -21.31 -11.83
CA LEU A 366 7.28 -20.80 -11.55
C LEU A 366 6.59 -20.21 -12.78
N ARG A 367 7.32 -19.91 -13.87
CA ARG A 367 6.77 -19.19 -15.03
C ARG A 367 5.49 -19.83 -15.58
N ARG A 368 5.46 -21.17 -15.64
CA ARG A 368 4.29 -21.93 -16.12
C ARG A 368 3.05 -21.76 -15.23
N SER A 369 3.26 -21.59 -13.93
CA SER A 369 2.18 -21.37 -12.96
C SER A 369 1.78 -19.90 -12.83
N LEU A 370 2.68 -18.97 -13.13
CA LEU A 370 2.40 -17.55 -12.99
C LEU A 370 1.30 -17.08 -13.92
N LEU A 371 1.22 -17.58 -15.16
CA LEU A 371 0.20 -17.17 -16.11
C LEU A 371 -1.25 -17.42 -15.58
N PRO A 372 -1.65 -18.65 -15.19
CA PRO A 372 -3.00 -18.88 -14.68
C PRO A 372 -3.27 -18.16 -13.35
N LEU A 373 -2.27 -18.02 -12.46
CA LEU A 373 -2.45 -17.27 -11.21
C LEU A 373 -2.65 -15.77 -11.48
N THR A 374 -1.89 -15.21 -12.41
CA THR A 374 -2.03 -13.81 -12.84
C THR A 374 -3.39 -13.59 -13.48
N ALA A 375 -3.87 -14.51 -14.32
CA ALA A 375 -5.21 -14.43 -14.89
C ALA A 375 -6.30 -14.44 -13.81
N CYS A 376 -6.20 -15.32 -12.80
CA CYS A 376 -7.13 -15.33 -11.67
C CYS A 376 -7.08 -14.02 -10.86
N LEU A 377 -5.88 -13.45 -10.65
CA LEU A 377 -5.69 -12.17 -9.96
C LEU A 377 -6.32 -11.02 -10.75
N LEU A 378 -6.04 -10.91 -12.05
CA LEU A 378 -6.62 -9.87 -12.90
C LEU A 378 -8.14 -9.99 -12.96
N MET A 379 -8.67 -11.21 -13.04
CA MET A 379 -10.10 -11.48 -12.98
C MET A 379 -10.72 -11.01 -11.67
N GLY A 380 -10.09 -11.29 -10.52
CA GLY A 380 -10.56 -10.81 -9.22
C GLY A 380 -10.54 -9.28 -9.09
N TRP A 381 -9.49 -8.65 -9.61
CA TRP A 381 -9.42 -7.19 -9.65
C TRP A 381 -10.51 -6.60 -10.55
N LEU A 382 -10.72 -7.17 -11.75
CA LEU A 382 -11.72 -6.72 -12.71
C LEU A 382 -13.15 -6.88 -12.17
N LEU A 383 -13.49 -8.01 -11.56
CA LEU A 383 -14.81 -8.22 -10.94
C LEU A 383 -15.09 -7.23 -9.82
N THR A 384 -14.05 -6.75 -9.14
CA THR A 384 -14.17 -5.88 -7.97
C THR A 384 -14.15 -4.40 -8.35
N ALA A 385 -13.08 -3.95 -9.02
CA ALA A 385 -12.85 -2.54 -9.37
C ALA A 385 -13.29 -2.19 -10.80
N GLY A 386 -13.56 -3.18 -11.65
CA GLY A 386 -14.02 -2.97 -13.03
C GLY A 386 -15.26 -2.10 -13.14
N PRO A 387 -16.32 -2.29 -12.32
CA PRO A 387 -17.49 -1.42 -12.35
C PRO A 387 -17.17 0.06 -12.13
N LEU A 388 -16.24 0.39 -11.23
CA LEU A 388 -15.78 1.77 -11.05
C LEU A 388 -14.96 2.24 -12.27
N VAL A 389 -13.94 1.49 -12.67
CA VAL A 389 -12.99 1.92 -13.70
C VAL A 389 -13.63 1.94 -15.09
N LEU A 390 -14.20 0.83 -15.53
CA LEU A 390 -14.84 0.70 -16.83
C LEU A 390 -16.17 1.45 -16.85
N GLY A 391 -16.97 1.42 -15.78
CA GLY A 391 -18.20 2.20 -15.71
C GLY A 391 -17.92 3.71 -15.79
N SER A 392 -16.83 4.18 -15.18
CA SER A 392 -16.42 5.57 -15.34
C SER A 392 -15.95 5.89 -16.76
N VAL A 393 -15.13 5.03 -17.39
CA VAL A 393 -14.67 5.26 -18.76
C VAL A 393 -15.83 5.25 -19.75
N LEU A 394 -16.71 4.25 -19.66
CA LEU A 394 -17.86 4.08 -20.55
C LEU A 394 -18.98 5.10 -20.28
N GLY A 395 -19.15 5.52 -19.03
CA GLY A 395 -20.09 6.56 -18.61
C GLY A 395 -19.56 7.98 -18.75
N GLY A 396 -18.36 8.19 -19.31
CA GLY A 396 -17.79 9.53 -19.53
C GLY A 396 -17.40 10.28 -18.25
N LYS A 397 -17.16 9.58 -17.14
CA LYS A 397 -16.83 10.15 -15.84
C LYS A 397 -15.33 10.48 -15.73
N PRO A 398 -14.94 11.52 -14.98
CA PRO A 398 -13.57 12.02 -14.91
C PRO A 398 -12.64 11.16 -14.04
N VAL A 399 -12.67 9.82 -14.12
CA VAL A 399 -11.84 8.94 -13.28
C VAL A 399 -10.34 9.16 -13.49
N ALA A 400 -9.92 9.49 -14.72
CA ALA A 400 -8.53 9.80 -15.01
C ALA A 400 -8.07 11.15 -14.42
N MET A 401 -8.99 12.05 -14.05
CA MET A 401 -8.68 13.39 -13.56
C MET A 401 -7.75 13.32 -12.34
N LYS A 402 -8.11 12.53 -11.31
CA LYS A 402 -7.26 12.40 -10.11
C LYS A 402 -5.94 11.68 -10.37
N VAL A 403 -5.89 10.78 -11.35
CA VAL A 403 -4.64 10.13 -11.75
C VAL A 403 -3.69 11.16 -12.36
N TRP A 404 -4.18 12.02 -13.24
CA TRP A 404 -3.39 13.09 -13.87
C TRP A 404 -3.06 14.22 -12.90
N GLU A 405 -3.96 14.58 -11.99
CA GLU A 405 -3.68 15.54 -10.92
C GLU A 405 -2.52 15.05 -10.05
N SER A 406 -2.55 13.78 -9.65
CA SER A 406 -1.53 13.14 -8.81
C SER A 406 -0.28 12.74 -9.59
N PHE A 407 -0.27 12.91 -10.92
CA PHE A 407 0.90 12.64 -11.73
C PHE A 407 2.00 13.61 -11.34
N PHE A 408 3.20 13.07 -11.19
CA PHE A 408 4.36 13.82 -10.74
C PHE A 408 4.74 15.00 -11.66
N GLY A 409 4.41 14.90 -12.95
CA GLY A 409 4.57 15.98 -13.92
C GLY A 409 3.41 16.98 -13.97
N SER A 410 2.51 17.01 -12.98
CA SER A 410 1.41 17.97 -12.90
C SER A 410 1.94 19.40 -12.75
N ALA A 411 1.63 20.28 -13.70
CA ALA A 411 2.04 21.68 -13.68
C ALA A 411 1.47 22.42 -12.46
N PHE A 412 0.25 22.08 -12.02
CA PHE A 412 -0.36 22.65 -10.82
C PHE A 412 0.50 22.50 -9.56
N TYR A 413 1.20 21.37 -9.41
CA TYR A 413 2.14 21.16 -8.31
C TYR A 413 3.53 21.68 -8.65
N GLY A 414 3.97 21.54 -9.91
CA GLY A 414 5.25 22.04 -10.40
C GLY A 414 5.41 23.54 -10.21
N GLU A 415 4.40 24.34 -10.54
CA GLU A 415 4.40 25.80 -10.45
C GLU A 415 4.48 26.33 -9.02
N ARG A 416 4.18 25.49 -8.01
CA ARG A 416 4.39 25.86 -6.59
C ARG A 416 5.85 25.77 -6.16
N VAL A 417 6.69 25.12 -6.98
CA VAL A 417 8.09 24.83 -6.65
C VAL A 417 9.04 25.45 -7.69
N PHE A 418 8.63 25.51 -8.96
CA PHE A 418 9.45 25.98 -10.07
C PHE A 418 8.74 27.08 -10.85
N SER A 419 9.49 27.96 -11.48
CA SER A 419 8.93 28.97 -12.40
C SER A 419 8.35 28.32 -13.66
N ALA A 420 7.39 28.99 -14.29
CA ALA A 420 6.79 28.53 -15.55
C ALA A 420 7.84 28.27 -16.64
N ASP A 421 8.84 29.15 -16.77
CA ASP A 421 9.95 28.99 -17.74
C ASP A 421 10.80 27.74 -17.47
N ALA A 422 10.95 27.36 -16.21
CA ALA A 422 11.69 26.13 -15.85
C ALA A 422 10.90 24.88 -16.24
N LEU A 423 9.57 24.91 -16.08
CA LEU A 423 8.69 23.80 -16.45
C LEU A 423 8.59 23.62 -17.97
N THR A 424 8.67 24.71 -18.74
CA THR A 424 8.51 24.70 -20.21
C THR A 424 9.83 24.75 -20.97
N ARG A 425 10.96 24.58 -20.28
CA ARG A 425 12.30 24.77 -20.83
C ARG A 425 12.61 23.87 -22.03
N LEU A 426 12.32 22.57 -21.93
CA LEU A 426 12.52 21.63 -23.04
C LEU A 426 11.26 21.43 -23.89
N TYR A 427 10.09 21.43 -23.26
CA TYR A 427 8.82 21.12 -23.92
C TYR A 427 7.70 22.01 -23.40
N PRO A 428 6.73 22.41 -24.26
CA PRO A 428 5.54 23.14 -23.80
C PRO A 428 4.71 22.30 -22.83
N LEU A 429 3.80 22.93 -22.09
CA LEU A 429 2.85 22.20 -21.24
C LEU A 429 1.87 21.40 -22.11
N TRP A 430 1.73 20.11 -21.80
CA TRP A 430 0.78 19.22 -22.45
C TRP A 430 -0.55 19.29 -21.71
N ARG A 431 -1.64 19.50 -22.45
CA ARG A 431 -2.98 19.55 -21.87
C ARG A 431 -3.64 18.18 -21.96
N ILE A 432 -3.98 17.60 -20.81
CA ILE A 432 -4.77 16.37 -20.71
C ILE A 432 -6.04 16.68 -19.91
N GLY A 433 -7.15 16.86 -20.64
CA GLY A 433 -8.41 17.31 -20.05
C GLY A 433 -8.25 18.68 -19.35
N PRO A 434 -8.61 18.79 -18.06
CA PRO A 434 -8.42 20.02 -17.29
C PRO A 434 -6.99 20.19 -16.75
N HIS A 435 -6.12 19.19 -16.86
CA HIS A 435 -4.77 19.23 -16.31
C HIS A 435 -3.74 19.68 -17.35
N GLN A 436 -2.75 20.42 -16.86
CA GLN A 436 -1.52 20.72 -17.58
C GLN A 436 -0.38 19.89 -17.00
N ILE A 437 0.40 19.29 -17.89
CA ILE A 437 1.51 18.41 -17.55
C ILE A 437 2.77 18.99 -18.16
N PHE A 438 3.80 19.16 -17.35
CA PHE A 438 5.14 19.53 -17.83
C PHE A 438 5.95 18.26 -18.04
N PHE A 439 6.78 18.22 -19.08
CA PHE A 439 7.74 17.15 -19.31
C PHE A 439 9.16 17.71 -19.28
N GLU A 440 9.77 17.72 -18.09
CA GLU A 440 11.14 18.20 -17.89
C GLU A 440 11.92 17.15 -17.07
N PRO A 441 12.62 16.20 -17.73
CA PRO A 441 13.29 15.09 -17.05
C PRO A 441 14.26 15.53 -15.95
N ARG A 442 14.88 16.70 -16.09
CA ARG A 442 15.79 17.28 -15.07
C ARG A 442 15.05 17.60 -13.78
N LEU A 443 13.89 18.24 -13.89
CA LEU A 443 13.05 18.56 -12.73
C LEU A 443 12.46 17.29 -12.12
N TYR A 444 12.19 16.25 -12.91
CA TYR A 444 11.78 14.97 -12.36
C TYR A 444 12.87 14.34 -11.51
N GLY A 445 14.11 14.31 -12.00
CA GLY A 445 15.27 13.84 -11.24
C GLY A 445 15.46 14.65 -9.95
N LEU A 446 15.30 15.97 -10.03
CA LEU A 446 15.39 16.86 -8.87
C LEU A 446 14.32 16.57 -7.83
N LEU A 447 13.05 16.47 -8.24
CA LEU A 447 11.93 16.18 -7.33
C LEU A 447 12.04 14.77 -6.71
N LEU A 448 12.51 13.77 -7.47
CA LEU A 448 12.75 12.42 -6.94
C LEU A 448 13.89 12.42 -5.92
N GLY A 449 15.00 13.10 -6.24
CA GLY A 449 16.13 13.28 -5.32
C GLY A 449 15.72 14.03 -4.05
N ARG A 450 14.95 15.11 -4.19
CA ARG A 450 14.34 15.87 -3.09
C ARG A 450 13.48 14.98 -2.21
N GLY A 451 12.61 14.15 -2.80
CA GLY A 451 11.75 13.22 -2.09
C GLY A 451 12.53 12.19 -1.28
N LEU A 452 13.50 11.52 -1.91
CA LEU A 452 14.38 10.54 -1.25
C LEU A 452 15.14 11.17 -0.07
N LEU A 453 15.72 12.35 -0.28
CA LEU A 453 16.45 13.05 0.76
C LEU A 453 15.54 13.50 1.90
N ARG A 454 14.35 14.05 1.61
CA ARG A 454 13.36 14.40 2.63
C ARG A 454 12.92 13.20 3.45
N THR A 455 12.66 12.06 2.80
CA THR A 455 12.31 10.83 3.51
C THR A 455 13.45 10.39 4.41
N ALA A 456 14.69 10.42 3.93
CA ALA A 456 15.85 10.12 4.77
C ALA A 456 15.95 11.07 5.97
N LEU A 457 15.80 12.38 5.76
CA LEU A 457 15.81 13.40 6.82
C LEU A 457 14.69 13.19 7.85
N SER A 458 13.48 12.84 7.41
CA SER A 458 12.34 12.59 8.29
C SER A 458 12.43 11.33 9.15
N LEU A 459 13.35 10.41 8.84
CA LEU A 459 13.60 9.23 9.67
C LEU A 459 14.57 9.53 10.82
N VAL A 460 15.10 10.75 10.84
CA VAL A 460 16.29 11.12 11.59
C VAL A 460 16.07 12.38 12.43
N ALA A 461 15.26 13.31 11.93
CA ALA A 461 14.59 14.35 12.72
C ALA A 461 13.34 13.76 13.40
#